data_AF-A0A7X8FV46-F1
#
_entry.id   AF-A0A7X8FV46-F1
#
_cell.length_a   1.000
_cell.length_b   1.000
_cell.length_c   1.000
_cell.angle_alpha   90.00
_cell.angle_beta   90.00
_cell.angle_gamma   90.00
#
_symmetry.space_group_name_H-M   'P 1'
#
loop_
_entity.id
_entity.type
_entity.pdbx_description
1 polymer ?
#
loop_
_entity_poly.entity_id
_entity_poly.type
_entity_poly.pdbx_seq_one_letter_code
_entity_poly.pdbx_strand_id
1 'polypeptide(L)'
;MNRIRSLSMVLCSLLFLPLRGDTGEPAPVSAALRGVWENENRFVEFTENNMRIVLKPYYRFVYESFPPLSCFSNPRSQRVAADNIHSLSLRYPRDKKVYPFTAARIGDALFLDFMVRLSIPDADPVARAELTESAGNAAAEAQSAAGTEPAGGLDGVWLPAGAVPALRLYPVEPAKDFYMMVFDGSRYFRIRYWKTDARERDVDGRFIGKDGKEYRLPKFFRMDGALYTCITATGKIIRNFEEGRIRVEDGTLRFEPERVVYAGTEAAYRQPVPYTLDGDVLAFGEPYLVRSVVTDLDAAIAEHNAKRRPPRKPIFDFLDLDFHWDEVARLRGDILDR
;
A
#
# COMPACT_ATOMS: atom_id res chain seq x y z
N MET A 1 -29.76 -52.11 -48.35
CA MET A 1 -28.35 -51.65 -48.32
C MET A 1 -28.33 -50.14 -48.13
N ASN A 2 -27.59 -49.68 -47.11
CA ASN A 2 -27.08 -48.32 -46.79
C ASN A 2 -28.05 -47.11 -46.89
N ARG A 3 -28.40 -46.34 -45.85
CA ARG A 3 -27.73 -45.71 -44.69
C ARG A 3 -27.69 -44.16 -44.85
N ILE A 4 -28.47 -43.45 -43.98
CA ILE A 4 -28.18 -42.19 -43.22
C ILE A 4 -27.99 -40.89 -44.07
N ARG A 5 -28.40 -39.64 -43.77
CA ARG A 5 -28.65 -38.75 -42.59
C ARG A 5 -29.69 -37.68 -43.00
N SER A 6 -30.76 -37.39 -42.26
CA SER A 6 -30.86 -36.54 -41.05
C SER A 6 -30.35 -35.11 -41.26
N LEU A 7 -31.28 -34.15 -41.41
CA LEU A 7 -31.03 -32.72 -41.21
C LEU A 7 -32.00 -32.24 -40.11
N SER A 8 -31.45 -32.10 -38.91
CA SER A 8 -32.17 -31.66 -37.72
C SER A 8 -32.37 -30.14 -37.72
N MET A 9 -33.61 -29.79 -37.38
CA MET A 9 -34.11 -28.48 -36.96
C MET A 9 -33.28 -27.97 -35.77
N VAL A 10 -32.50 -26.90 -35.96
CA VAL A 10 -31.80 -26.20 -34.86
C VAL A 10 -32.71 -25.08 -34.38
N LEU A 11 -33.41 -25.36 -33.28
CA LEU A 11 -34.22 -24.43 -32.51
C LEU A 11 -33.27 -23.50 -31.72
N CYS A 12 -33.33 -22.20 -32.01
CA CYS A 12 -32.72 -21.13 -31.23
C CYS A 12 -33.15 -21.22 -29.76
N SER A 13 -32.28 -21.78 -28.92
CA SER A 13 -32.35 -21.66 -27.47
C SER A 13 -31.21 -20.73 -27.05
N LEU A 14 -31.50 -19.42 -27.03
CA LEU A 14 -30.67 -18.43 -26.33
C LEU A 14 -30.69 -18.81 -24.85
N LEU A 15 -29.64 -19.53 -24.45
CA LEU A 15 -29.30 -19.79 -23.07
C LEU A 15 -29.23 -18.46 -22.33
N PHE A 16 -30.21 -18.22 -21.46
CA PHE A 16 -30.03 -17.43 -20.26
C PHE A 16 -28.77 -17.96 -19.56
N LEU A 17 -27.64 -17.27 -19.74
CA LEU A 17 -26.50 -17.40 -18.83
C LEU A 17 -26.97 -16.79 -17.50
N PRO A 18 -27.18 -17.58 -16.43
CA PRO A 18 -27.28 -16.98 -15.12
C PRO A 18 -25.94 -16.29 -14.87
N LEU A 19 -26.00 -14.99 -14.53
CA LEU A 19 -24.94 -14.32 -13.78
C LEU A 19 -24.61 -15.23 -12.60
N ARG A 20 -23.55 -16.03 -12.73
CA ARG A 20 -22.98 -16.81 -11.64
C ARG A 20 -22.52 -15.78 -10.61
N GLY A 21 -23.35 -15.56 -9.59
CA GLY A 21 -22.86 -15.05 -8.33
C GLY A 21 -21.77 -16.01 -7.87
N ASP A 22 -20.55 -15.49 -7.80
CA ASP A 22 -19.37 -16.21 -7.36
C ASP A 22 -19.62 -16.70 -5.93
N THR A 23 -20.07 -17.95 -5.83
CA THR A 23 -20.35 -18.69 -4.59
C THR A 23 -19.32 -19.80 -4.41
N GLY A 24 -18.10 -19.56 -4.93
CA GLY A 24 -16.95 -20.37 -4.56
C GLY A 24 -16.64 -20.18 -3.08
N GLU A 25 -16.24 -21.27 -2.42
CA GLU A 25 -15.63 -21.15 -1.09
C GLU A 25 -14.44 -20.17 -1.17
N PRO A 26 -14.29 -19.27 -0.18
CA PRO A 26 -13.21 -18.30 -0.19
C PRO A 26 -11.86 -19.02 -0.19
N ALA A 27 -10.99 -18.69 -1.14
CA ALA A 27 -9.67 -19.31 -1.24
C ALA A 27 -8.81 -18.94 -0.01
N PRO A 28 -8.00 -19.88 0.52
CA PRO A 28 -7.18 -19.61 1.68
C PRO A 28 -6.11 -18.57 1.37
N VAL A 29 -5.63 -17.87 2.40
CA VAL A 29 -4.48 -16.96 2.32
C VAL A 29 -3.25 -17.74 1.84
N SER A 30 -2.53 -17.16 0.87
CA SER A 30 -1.30 -17.73 0.31
C SER A 30 -0.31 -18.10 1.41
N ALA A 31 0.32 -19.28 1.29
CA ALA A 31 1.35 -19.74 2.21
C ALA A 31 2.51 -18.73 2.37
N ALA A 32 2.78 -17.93 1.33
CA ALA A 32 3.80 -16.89 1.35
C ALA A 32 3.49 -15.76 2.36
N LEU A 33 2.22 -15.51 2.67
CA LEU A 33 1.84 -14.50 3.65
C LEU A 33 1.64 -15.05 5.06
N ARG A 34 1.49 -16.37 5.21
CA ARG A 34 1.22 -16.98 6.52
C ARG A 34 2.36 -16.73 7.52
N GLY A 35 1.99 -16.67 8.79
CA GLY A 35 2.87 -16.40 9.91
C GLY A 35 2.69 -14.98 10.48
N VAL A 36 3.60 -14.62 11.39
CA VAL A 36 3.57 -13.35 12.12
C VAL A 36 4.43 -12.32 11.41
N TRP A 37 3.85 -11.14 11.25
CA TRP A 37 4.48 -9.94 10.75
C TRP A 37 4.40 -8.86 11.81
N GLU A 38 5.33 -7.93 11.81
CA GLU A 38 5.36 -6.87 12.80
C GLU A 38 5.88 -5.56 12.26
N ASN A 39 5.50 -4.49 12.93
CA ASN A 39 6.21 -3.22 12.92
C ASN A 39 6.34 -2.72 14.35
N GLU A 40 6.78 -1.49 14.55
CA GLU A 40 6.96 -0.90 15.89
C GLU A 40 5.69 -0.96 16.75
N ASN A 41 4.51 -0.89 16.13
CA ASN A 41 3.26 -0.62 16.81
C ASN A 41 2.29 -1.82 16.88
N ARG A 42 2.53 -2.90 16.13
CA ARG A 42 1.63 -4.07 16.12
C ARG A 42 2.29 -5.33 15.59
N PHE A 43 1.68 -6.46 15.94
CA PHE A 43 1.78 -7.71 15.20
C PHE A 43 0.56 -7.89 14.32
N VAL A 44 0.78 -8.51 13.16
CA VAL A 44 -0.26 -9.00 12.25
C VAL A 44 0.07 -10.44 11.91
N GLU A 45 -0.82 -11.36 12.26
CA GLU A 45 -0.66 -12.78 11.95
C GLU A 45 -1.67 -13.18 10.87
N PHE A 46 -1.16 -13.78 9.80
CA PHE A 46 -1.98 -14.41 8.77
C PHE A 46 -1.99 -15.93 8.98
N THR A 47 -3.20 -16.47 9.10
CA THR A 47 -3.46 -17.92 9.09
C THR A 47 -4.12 -18.28 7.75
N GLU A 48 -4.56 -19.53 7.58
CA GLU A 48 -5.19 -19.95 6.33
C GLU A 48 -6.44 -19.12 5.98
N ASN A 49 -7.26 -18.77 6.97
CA ASN A 49 -8.57 -18.15 6.76
C ASN A 49 -8.83 -16.93 7.65
N ASN A 50 -7.85 -16.53 8.47
CA ASN A 50 -7.99 -15.42 9.41
C ASN A 50 -6.75 -14.54 9.42
N MET A 51 -6.97 -13.26 9.76
CA MET A 51 -5.93 -12.29 10.10
C MET A 51 -6.15 -11.80 11.52
N ARG A 52 -5.13 -11.85 12.37
CA ARG A 52 -5.18 -11.35 13.74
C ARG A 52 -4.29 -10.11 13.86
N ILE A 53 -4.80 -9.05 14.48
CA ILE A 53 -4.03 -7.84 14.78
C ILE A 53 -3.87 -7.74 16.30
N VAL A 54 -2.62 -7.57 16.75
CA VAL A 54 -2.27 -7.39 18.16
C VAL A 54 -1.53 -6.08 18.29
N LEU A 55 -2.07 -5.16 19.09
CA LEU A 55 -1.46 -3.85 19.29
C LEU A 55 -0.29 -3.96 20.27
N LYS A 56 0.87 -3.44 19.85
CA LYS A 56 1.99 -3.20 20.75
C LYS A 56 1.74 -1.93 21.56
N PRO A 57 2.26 -1.87 22.79
CA PRO A 57 2.04 -0.77 23.70
C PRO A 57 2.66 0.53 23.19
N TYR A 58 1.82 1.57 23.00
CA TYR A 58 2.29 2.95 22.86
C TYR A 58 2.31 3.68 24.22
N TYR A 59 1.30 3.44 25.08
CA TYR A 59 1.21 3.96 26.48
C TYR A 59 0.59 2.95 27.48
N ARG A 60 0.34 1.71 27.07
CA ARG A 60 -0.16 0.61 27.93
C ARG A 60 0.90 -0.47 28.07
N PHE A 61 0.71 -1.47 28.92
CA PHE A 61 1.78 -2.42 29.33
C PHE A 61 1.53 -3.83 28.82
N VAL A 62 0.46 -3.99 28.03
CA VAL A 62 -0.02 -5.27 27.58
C VAL A 62 -0.17 -5.24 26.07
N TYR A 63 0.11 -6.37 25.46
CA TYR A 63 -0.30 -6.66 24.10
C TYR A 63 -1.81 -6.91 24.10
N GLU A 64 -2.53 -6.12 23.31
CA GLU A 64 -3.98 -6.18 23.20
C GLU A 64 -4.37 -6.81 21.87
N SER A 65 -4.97 -8.00 21.92
CA SER A 65 -5.45 -8.68 20.72
C SER A 65 -6.82 -8.15 20.32
N PHE A 66 -6.96 -7.77 19.05
CA PHE A 66 -8.26 -7.58 18.44
C PHE A 66 -8.87 -8.95 18.09
N PRO A 67 -10.21 -9.11 18.08
CA PRO A 67 -10.84 -10.33 17.60
C PRO A 67 -10.37 -10.68 16.18
N PRO A 68 -10.08 -11.96 15.87
CA PRO A 68 -9.62 -12.36 14.54
C PRO A 68 -10.59 -11.91 13.44
N LEU A 69 -10.02 -11.38 12.36
CA LEU A 69 -10.69 -10.98 11.13
C LEU A 69 -10.75 -12.19 10.21
N SER A 70 -11.88 -12.46 9.54
CA SER A 70 -11.84 -13.42 8.44
C SER A 70 -11.04 -12.82 7.30
N CYS A 71 -10.08 -13.57 6.76
CA CYS A 71 -9.18 -13.14 5.69
C CYS A 71 -9.05 -14.25 4.66
N PHE A 72 -9.19 -13.90 3.38
CA PHE A 72 -9.14 -14.86 2.28
C PHE A 72 -8.52 -14.25 1.03
N SER A 73 -7.97 -15.10 0.18
CA SER A 73 -7.38 -14.70 -1.09
C SER A 73 -8.47 -14.46 -2.13
N ASN A 74 -8.31 -13.38 -2.89
CA ASN A 74 -9.07 -13.12 -4.10
C ASN A 74 -8.27 -13.59 -5.32
N PRO A 75 -8.95 -13.93 -6.43
CA PRO A 75 -8.28 -14.10 -7.71
C PRO A 75 -7.46 -12.86 -8.05
N ARG A 76 -6.22 -13.06 -8.51
CA ARG A 76 -5.37 -11.95 -8.96
C ARG A 76 -6.02 -11.25 -10.14
N SER A 77 -5.98 -9.92 -10.18
CA SER A 77 -6.35 -9.19 -11.38
C SER A 77 -5.36 -9.52 -12.51
N GLN A 78 -5.86 -9.85 -13.69
CA GLN A 78 -5.05 -10.26 -14.86
C GLN A 78 -3.97 -9.23 -15.28
N ARG A 79 -4.10 -7.97 -14.84
CA ARG A 79 -3.17 -6.87 -15.14
C ARG A 79 -1.96 -6.78 -14.20
N VAL A 80 -1.89 -7.65 -13.18
CA VAL A 80 -0.85 -7.66 -12.15
C VAL A 80 -0.29 -9.08 -12.07
N ALA A 81 0.78 -9.34 -12.83
CA ALA A 81 1.31 -10.68 -13.04
C ALA A 81 2.31 -11.14 -11.96
N ALA A 82 2.77 -10.25 -11.08
CA ALA A 82 3.86 -10.56 -10.17
C ALA A 82 3.39 -11.47 -9.01
N ASP A 83 4.12 -12.57 -8.79
CA ASP A 83 3.79 -13.61 -7.79
C ASP A 83 3.83 -13.11 -6.35
N ASN A 84 4.60 -12.05 -6.11
CA ASN A 84 4.75 -11.35 -4.86
C ASN A 84 3.56 -10.45 -4.50
N ILE A 85 2.53 -10.36 -5.35
CA ILE A 85 1.34 -9.57 -5.07
C ILE A 85 0.17 -10.46 -4.66
N HIS A 86 -0.46 -10.05 -3.56
CA HIS A 86 -1.51 -10.79 -2.89
C HIS A 86 -2.76 -9.93 -2.76
N SER A 87 -3.77 -10.24 -3.57
CA SER A 87 -5.11 -9.69 -3.43
C SER A 87 -5.87 -10.46 -2.35
N LEU A 88 -6.31 -9.75 -1.32
CA LEU A 88 -6.95 -10.31 -0.14
C LEU A 88 -8.27 -9.59 0.17
N SER A 89 -9.11 -10.24 0.97
CA SER A 89 -10.40 -9.74 1.41
C SER A 89 -10.53 -9.90 2.91
N LEU A 90 -10.94 -8.84 3.60
CA LEU A 90 -11.15 -8.81 5.05
C LEU A 90 -12.61 -8.68 5.40
N ARG A 91 -13.06 -9.41 6.42
CA ARG A 91 -14.35 -9.19 7.05
C ARG A 91 -14.16 -8.91 8.53
N TYR A 92 -14.66 -7.75 8.96
CA TYR A 92 -14.63 -7.32 10.35
C TYR A 92 -15.66 -8.07 11.19
N PRO A 93 -15.44 -8.20 12.51
CA PRO A 93 -16.37 -8.91 13.38
C PRO A 93 -17.73 -8.22 13.35
N ARG A 94 -18.79 -9.00 13.17
CA ARG A 94 -20.19 -8.52 13.08
C ARG A 94 -20.51 -7.70 11.82
N ASP A 95 -19.57 -7.54 10.90
CA ASP A 95 -19.82 -6.92 9.61
C ASP A 95 -20.20 -7.99 8.56
N LYS A 96 -21.16 -7.66 7.70
CA LYS A 96 -21.53 -8.48 6.54
C LYS A 96 -20.70 -8.12 5.31
N LYS A 97 -20.13 -6.91 5.28
CA LYS A 97 -19.35 -6.42 4.16
C LYS A 97 -17.93 -7.00 4.20
N VAL A 98 -17.41 -7.27 3.01
CA VAL A 98 -16.02 -7.67 2.78
C VAL A 98 -15.27 -6.46 2.20
N TYR A 99 -14.05 -6.26 2.66
CA TYR A 99 -13.19 -5.15 2.30
C TYR A 99 -11.96 -5.69 1.57
N PRO A 100 -11.81 -5.44 0.26
CA PRO A 100 -10.64 -5.86 -0.48
C PRO A 100 -9.43 -5.02 -0.07
N PHE A 101 -8.26 -5.63 -0.10
CA PHE A 101 -6.98 -4.95 -0.03
C PHE A 101 -5.92 -5.75 -0.77
N THR A 102 -4.82 -5.10 -1.14
CA THR A 102 -3.69 -5.75 -1.82
C THR A 102 -2.43 -5.50 -1.02
N ALA A 103 -1.57 -6.50 -0.93
CA ALA A 103 -0.24 -6.38 -0.34
C ALA A 103 0.82 -6.92 -1.31
N ALA A 104 1.98 -6.27 -1.33
CA ALA A 104 3.16 -6.77 -2.03
C ALA A 104 4.18 -7.30 -1.01
N ARG A 105 4.71 -8.50 -1.26
CA ARG A 105 5.73 -9.14 -0.43
C ARG A 105 7.08 -9.14 -1.16
N ILE A 106 8.02 -8.33 -0.71
CA ILE A 106 9.39 -8.34 -1.25
C ILE A 106 10.31 -8.93 -0.18
N GLY A 107 10.73 -10.18 -0.38
CA GLY A 107 11.48 -10.93 0.64
C GLY A 107 10.69 -11.09 1.96
N ASP A 108 11.23 -10.54 3.05
CA ASP A 108 10.60 -10.53 4.37
C ASP A 108 9.92 -9.19 4.71
N ALA A 109 9.71 -8.35 3.70
CA ALA A 109 9.04 -7.06 3.80
C ALA A 109 7.66 -7.12 3.14
N LEU A 110 6.65 -6.53 3.80
CA LEU A 110 5.29 -6.43 3.31
C LEU A 110 4.90 -4.97 3.14
N PHE A 111 4.55 -4.60 1.90
CA PHE A 111 4.16 -3.25 1.51
C PHE A 111 2.65 -3.19 1.25
N LEU A 112 2.03 -2.13 1.75
CA LEU A 112 0.61 -1.82 1.51
C LEU A 112 0.40 -0.57 0.67
N ASP A 113 1.42 0.27 0.54
CA ASP A 113 1.46 1.40 -0.38
C ASP A 113 2.56 1.11 -1.40
N PHE A 114 2.15 0.76 -2.61
CA PHE A 114 3.03 0.37 -3.70
C PHE A 114 2.30 0.52 -5.02
N MET A 115 3.11 0.55 -6.08
CA MET A 115 2.69 0.63 -7.46
C MET A 115 3.08 -0.63 -8.21
N VAL A 116 2.32 -0.92 -9.25
CA VAL A 116 2.56 -2.02 -10.18
C VAL A 116 2.78 -1.46 -11.58
N ARG A 117 3.77 -2.02 -12.29
CA ARG A 117 4.01 -1.63 -13.68
C ARG A 117 2.86 -2.13 -14.54
N LEU A 118 2.22 -1.21 -15.25
CA LEU A 118 1.19 -1.56 -16.22
C LEU A 118 1.86 -2.13 -17.46
N SER A 119 1.58 -3.40 -17.72
CA SER A 119 1.71 -3.96 -19.06
C SER A 119 0.58 -3.38 -19.90
N ILE A 120 0.86 -2.33 -20.67
CA ILE A 120 -0.09 -1.77 -21.63
C ILE A 120 -0.10 -2.74 -22.83
N PRO A 121 -1.18 -3.51 -23.06
CA PRO A 121 -1.34 -4.22 -24.33
C PRO A 121 -1.53 -3.13 -25.39
N ASP A 122 -0.75 -3.17 -26.46
CA ASP A 122 -0.73 -2.20 -27.57
C ASP A 122 0.09 -0.91 -27.38
N ALA A 123 1.10 -0.92 -26.51
CA ALA A 123 2.31 -0.18 -26.86
C ALA A 123 2.99 -0.96 -28.00
N ASP A 124 2.81 -0.49 -29.24
CA ASP A 124 3.49 -0.99 -30.43
C ASP A 124 4.94 -1.36 -30.06
N PRO A 125 5.46 -2.57 -30.36
CA PRO A 125 6.83 -2.94 -30.02
C PRO A 125 7.87 -1.96 -30.58
N VAL A 126 7.49 -1.16 -31.59
CA VAL A 126 8.27 -0.01 -32.10
C VAL A 126 8.40 1.12 -31.07
N ALA A 127 7.38 1.42 -30.25
CA ALA A 127 7.46 2.41 -29.18
C ALA A 127 8.28 1.91 -27.97
N ARG A 128 8.26 0.59 -27.70
CA ARG A 128 9.19 -0.04 -26.74
C ARG A 128 10.62 -0.02 -27.27
N ALA A 129 10.83 -0.28 -28.56
CA ALA A 129 12.14 -0.15 -29.20
C ALA A 129 12.62 1.30 -29.22
N GLU A 130 11.78 2.30 -29.50
CA GLU A 130 12.19 3.72 -29.46
C GLU A 130 12.58 4.21 -28.06
N LEU A 131 11.98 3.67 -27.00
CA LEU A 131 12.41 3.90 -25.61
C LEU A 131 13.72 3.18 -25.24
N THR A 132 14.07 2.09 -25.92
CA THR A 132 15.25 1.27 -25.60
C THR A 132 16.45 1.56 -26.54
N GLU A 133 16.20 1.93 -27.79
CA GLU A 133 17.20 2.22 -28.83
C GLU A 133 17.76 3.64 -28.74
N SER A 134 17.01 4.59 -28.17
CA SER A 134 17.53 5.93 -27.87
C SER A 134 18.53 5.96 -26.69
N ALA A 135 18.69 4.84 -25.97
CA ALA A 135 19.74 4.65 -24.96
C ALA A 135 21.07 4.13 -25.54
N GLY A 136 21.10 3.77 -26.83
CA GLY A 136 22.28 3.16 -27.48
C GLY A 136 22.75 3.96 -28.67
N ASN A 137 23.26 5.18 -28.46
CA ASN A 137 24.33 5.83 -29.25
C ASN A 137 24.54 7.29 -28.81
N ALA A 138 25.11 7.47 -27.62
CA ALA A 138 25.81 8.70 -27.22
C ALA A 138 26.93 8.37 -26.22
N ALA A 139 27.72 7.33 -26.53
CA ALA A 139 28.97 7.04 -25.84
C ALA A 139 30.14 7.51 -26.71
N ALA A 140 30.31 8.83 -26.83
CA ALA A 140 31.57 9.44 -27.21
C ALA A 140 31.58 10.91 -26.76
N GLU A 141 32.50 11.20 -25.85
CA GLU A 141 32.99 12.54 -25.47
C GLU A 141 32.11 13.40 -24.56
N ALA A 142 32.10 13.06 -23.26
CA ALA A 142 32.23 14.06 -22.19
C ALA A 142 32.89 13.42 -20.95
N GLN A 143 34.15 13.77 -20.72
CA GLN A 143 34.89 13.40 -19.53
C GLN A 143 34.44 14.21 -18.30
N SER A 144 34.34 13.49 -17.18
CA SER A 144 34.37 13.92 -15.78
C SER A 144 33.29 14.89 -15.27
N ALA A 145 32.19 14.32 -14.77
CA ALA A 145 31.60 14.72 -13.49
C ALA A 145 31.04 13.44 -12.82
N ALA A 146 31.40 13.24 -11.56
CA ALA A 146 31.10 12.03 -10.80
C ALA A 146 29.60 11.89 -10.48
N GLY A 147 29.09 10.67 -10.69
CA GLY A 147 27.87 10.11 -10.07
C GLY A 147 26.55 10.50 -10.75
N THR A 148 25.94 9.56 -11.48
CA THR A 148 24.48 9.27 -11.56
C THR A 148 24.28 8.20 -12.63
N GLU A 149 24.03 6.96 -12.22
CA GLU A 149 23.47 5.93 -13.11
C GLU A 149 21.99 6.30 -13.39
N PRO A 150 21.51 6.24 -14.64
CA PRO A 150 20.10 6.40 -14.93
C PRO A 150 19.31 5.28 -14.24
N ALA A 151 18.08 5.59 -13.84
CA ALA A 151 17.17 4.68 -13.15
C ALA A 151 16.61 3.59 -14.09
N GLY A 152 17.47 2.82 -14.76
CA GLY A 152 17.15 1.94 -15.90
C GLY A 152 16.13 0.82 -15.64
N GLY A 153 15.61 0.70 -14.42
CA GLY A 153 14.49 -0.18 -14.08
C GLY A 153 13.13 0.53 -13.88
N LEU A 154 13.09 1.86 -13.75
CA LEU A 154 11.85 2.58 -13.42
C LEU A 154 10.99 2.90 -14.64
N ASP A 155 11.53 2.87 -15.86
CA ASP A 155 10.82 3.32 -17.05
C ASP A 155 9.51 2.58 -17.30
N GLY A 156 8.43 3.34 -17.48
CA GLY A 156 7.11 2.81 -17.73
C GLY A 156 6.01 3.48 -16.92
N VAL A 157 4.81 2.89 -17.00
CA VAL A 157 3.61 3.40 -16.36
C VAL A 157 3.31 2.59 -15.11
N TRP A 158 3.12 3.26 -13.99
CA TRP A 158 2.96 2.68 -12.66
C TRP A 158 1.60 3.04 -12.09
N LEU A 159 0.81 2.01 -11.80
CA LEU A 159 -0.52 2.13 -11.20
C LEU A 159 -0.43 1.84 -9.70
N PRO A 160 -1.01 2.67 -8.81
CA PRO A 160 -1.16 2.31 -7.41
C PRO A 160 -1.97 1.01 -7.27
N ALA A 161 -1.43 0.03 -6.57
CA ALA A 161 -2.11 -1.23 -6.26
C ALA A 161 -2.38 -1.37 -4.75
N GLY A 162 -1.62 -0.64 -3.92
CA GLY A 162 -1.88 -0.47 -2.51
C GLY A 162 -3.15 0.34 -2.24
N ALA A 163 -4.25 -0.32 -1.89
CA ALA A 163 -5.55 0.36 -1.68
C ALA A 163 -5.72 0.93 -0.27
N VAL A 164 -4.88 0.53 0.69
CA VAL A 164 -5.03 0.90 2.10
C VAL A 164 -3.71 1.38 2.71
N PRO A 165 -3.69 2.52 3.41
CA PRO A 165 -2.46 3.04 4.01
C PRO A 165 -2.01 2.23 5.24
N ALA A 166 -2.89 1.40 5.81
CA ALA A 166 -2.61 0.57 6.98
C ALA A 166 -3.69 -0.51 7.17
N LEU A 167 -3.31 -1.63 7.78
CA LEU A 167 -4.27 -2.61 8.33
C LEU A 167 -4.84 -2.07 9.64
N ARG A 168 -6.08 -1.58 9.58
CA ARG A 168 -6.78 -0.95 10.72
C ARG A 168 -7.69 -1.93 11.44
N LEU A 169 -8.09 -1.56 12.65
CA LEU A 169 -9.10 -2.29 13.44
C LEU A 169 -10.54 -1.99 13.00
N TYR A 170 -10.69 -1.10 12.03
CA TYR A 170 -11.96 -0.71 11.43
C TYR A 170 -11.79 -0.54 9.92
N PRO A 171 -12.87 -0.69 9.14
CA PRO A 171 -12.78 -0.58 7.69
C PRO A 171 -12.28 0.77 7.20
N VAL A 172 -11.51 0.75 6.11
CA VAL A 172 -11.04 1.96 5.42
C VAL A 172 -11.92 2.20 4.20
N GLU A 173 -12.37 3.44 4.02
CA GLU A 173 -13.06 3.83 2.80
C GLU A 173 -12.09 3.93 1.63
N PRO A 174 -12.50 3.50 0.42
CA PRO A 174 -11.65 3.62 -0.77
C PRO A 174 -11.33 5.09 -1.05
N ALA A 175 -10.12 5.34 -1.54
CA ALA A 175 -9.68 6.69 -1.89
C ALA A 175 -10.59 7.31 -2.97
N LYS A 176 -10.87 8.61 -2.85
CA LYS A 176 -11.68 9.34 -3.84
C LYS A 176 -10.93 9.58 -5.15
N ASP A 177 -9.61 9.57 -5.06
CA ASP A 177 -8.67 9.74 -6.16
C ASP A 177 -7.36 9.00 -5.86
N PHE A 178 -6.55 8.84 -6.90
CA PHE A 178 -5.20 8.31 -6.81
C PHE A 178 -4.31 8.98 -7.86
N TYR A 179 -3.00 8.71 -7.79
CA TYR A 179 -2.03 9.22 -8.74
C TYR A 179 -1.34 8.09 -9.48
N MET A 180 -1.45 8.09 -10.80
CA MET A 180 -0.65 7.24 -11.67
C MET A 180 0.68 7.93 -11.96
N MET A 181 1.77 7.16 -12.01
CA MET A 181 3.10 7.69 -12.32
C MET A 181 3.59 7.15 -13.65
N VAL A 182 4.35 7.98 -14.37
CA VAL A 182 5.07 7.58 -15.57
C VAL A 182 6.52 8.00 -15.37
N PHE A 183 7.45 7.09 -15.58
CA PHE A 183 8.88 7.40 -15.63
C PHE A 183 9.39 7.16 -17.05
N ASP A 184 10.21 8.10 -17.54
CA ASP A 184 10.85 8.05 -18.85
C ASP A 184 12.26 8.65 -18.74
N GLY A 185 13.25 7.77 -18.55
CA GLY A 185 14.61 8.12 -18.22
C GLY A 185 14.70 8.88 -16.90
N SER A 186 15.16 10.14 -16.96
CA SER A 186 15.20 11.02 -15.78
C SER A 186 13.90 11.79 -15.55
N ARG A 187 12.90 11.69 -16.42
CA ARG A 187 11.65 12.45 -16.29
C ARG A 187 10.61 11.62 -15.54
N TYR A 188 9.76 12.32 -14.78
CA TYR A 188 8.55 11.72 -14.22
C TYR A 188 7.33 12.57 -14.55
N PHE A 189 6.19 11.88 -14.64
CA PHE A 189 4.88 12.49 -14.71
C PHE A 189 3.97 11.88 -13.66
N ARG A 190 3.14 12.71 -13.03
CA ARG A 190 2.16 12.28 -12.04
C ARG A 190 0.78 12.76 -12.44
N ILE A 191 -0.12 11.82 -12.71
CA ILE A 191 -1.45 12.07 -13.27
C ILE A 191 -2.50 11.67 -12.24
N ARG A 192 -3.37 12.59 -11.85
CA ARG A 192 -4.48 12.28 -10.93
C ARG A 192 -5.62 11.59 -11.66
N TYR A 193 -6.17 10.57 -11.05
CA TYR A 193 -7.42 9.92 -11.42
C TYR A 193 -8.42 10.11 -10.30
N TRP A 194 -9.64 10.53 -10.60
CA TRP A 194 -10.70 10.72 -9.62
C TRP A 194 -11.91 9.86 -9.94
N LYS A 195 -12.64 9.46 -8.89
CA LYS A 195 -13.84 8.64 -9.02
C LYS A 195 -14.89 9.35 -9.87
N THR A 196 -15.54 8.61 -10.76
CA THR A 196 -16.57 9.14 -11.66
C THR A 196 -17.70 8.13 -11.87
N ASP A 197 -18.87 8.66 -12.18
CA ASP A 197 -20.08 7.96 -12.64
C ASP A 197 -20.25 8.06 -14.18
N ALA A 198 -19.28 8.67 -14.87
CA ALA A 198 -19.33 8.81 -16.33
C ALA A 198 -19.38 7.44 -17.02
N ARG A 199 -20.04 7.41 -18.18
CA ARG A 199 -20.07 6.20 -19.02
C ARG A 199 -18.66 5.87 -19.51
N GLU A 200 -18.17 4.70 -19.09
CA GLU A 200 -16.89 4.14 -19.50
C GLU A 200 -16.85 4.00 -21.03
N ARG A 201 -15.74 4.45 -21.61
CA ARG A 201 -15.43 4.31 -23.04
C ARG A 201 -13.98 3.90 -23.16
N ASP A 202 -13.71 2.97 -24.06
CA ASP A 202 -12.35 2.53 -24.33
C ASP A 202 -11.64 3.56 -25.21
N VAL A 203 -11.09 4.59 -24.58
CA VAL A 203 -10.43 5.72 -25.23
C VAL A 203 -9.24 6.15 -24.37
N ASP A 204 -8.09 6.36 -25.00
CA ASP A 204 -6.93 6.90 -24.32
C ASP A 204 -6.99 8.43 -24.16
N GLY A 205 -6.47 8.87 -23.03
CA GLY A 205 -6.05 10.24 -22.81
C GLY A 205 -4.63 10.47 -23.33
N ARG A 206 -4.35 11.67 -23.83
CA ARG A 206 -3.00 12.07 -24.23
C ARG A 206 -2.53 13.35 -23.56
N PHE A 207 -1.23 13.46 -23.31
CA PHE A 207 -0.57 14.72 -22.96
C PHE A 207 0.79 14.82 -23.65
N ILE A 208 1.32 16.04 -23.71
CA ILE A 208 2.64 16.33 -24.26
C ILE A 208 3.51 16.85 -23.11
N GLY A 209 4.65 16.21 -22.86
CA GLY A 209 5.63 16.68 -21.87
C GLY A 209 6.43 17.88 -22.39
N LYS A 210 7.23 18.53 -21.54
CA LYS A 210 8.14 19.60 -22.01
C LYS A 210 9.20 19.17 -23.03
N ASP A 211 9.49 17.88 -23.11
CA ASP A 211 10.33 17.26 -24.14
C ASP A 211 9.68 17.25 -25.53
N GLY A 212 8.39 17.59 -25.64
CA GLY A 212 7.62 17.52 -26.88
C GLY A 212 7.12 16.11 -27.20
N LYS A 213 7.39 15.11 -26.35
CA LYS A 213 6.92 13.73 -26.54
C LYS A 213 5.45 13.61 -26.14
N GLU A 214 4.67 12.90 -26.96
CA GLU A 214 3.28 12.55 -26.64
C GLU A 214 3.24 11.26 -25.82
N TYR A 215 2.50 11.30 -24.72
CA TYR A 215 2.26 10.15 -23.85
C TYR A 215 0.77 9.80 -23.89
N ARG A 216 0.47 8.50 -23.95
CA ARG A 216 -0.90 7.96 -23.96
C ARG A 216 -1.15 7.10 -22.75
N LEU A 217 -2.29 7.32 -22.11
CA LEU A 217 -2.70 6.66 -20.88
C LEU A 217 -4.19 6.31 -20.95
N PRO A 218 -4.63 5.17 -20.39
CA PRO A 218 -6.04 4.83 -20.36
C PRO A 218 -6.82 5.92 -19.64
N LYS A 219 -7.88 6.43 -20.28
CA LYS A 219 -8.71 7.49 -19.68
C LYS A 219 -9.44 6.98 -18.45
N PHE A 220 -9.93 5.75 -18.51
CA PHE A 220 -10.73 5.13 -17.47
C PHE A 220 -9.99 3.96 -16.85
N PHE A 221 -10.06 3.85 -15.53
CA PHE A 221 -9.57 2.71 -14.76
C PHE A 221 -10.65 2.23 -13.80
N ARG A 222 -10.81 0.90 -13.73
CA ARG A 222 -11.69 0.26 -12.76
C ARG A 222 -10.84 -0.38 -11.67
N MET A 223 -11.03 0.06 -10.43
CA MET A 223 -10.36 -0.45 -9.24
C MET A 223 -11.40 -0.70 -8.16
N ASP A 224 -11.43 -1.92 -7.60
CA ASP A 224 -12.36 -2.33 -6.53
C ASP A 224 -13.84 -1.97 -6.82
N GLY A 225 -14.26 -2.15 -8.08
CA GLY A 225 -15.62 -1.86 -8.54
C GLY A 225 -15.96 -0.38 -8.73
N ALA A 226 -15.05 0.55 -8.40
CA ALA A 226 -15.18 1.97 -8.70
C ALA A 226 -14.50 2.32 -10.04
N LEU A 227 -15.13 3.23 -10.78
CA LEU A 227 -14.58 3.78 -12.01
C LEU A 227 -13.88 5.12 -11.71
N TYR A 228 -12.69 5.29 -12.24
CA TYR A 228 -11.89 6.50 -12.10
C TYR A 228 -11.54 7.04 -13.49
N THR A 229 -11.37 8.36 -13.59
CA THR A 229 -10.96 9.04 -14.83
C THR A 229 -9.92 10.11 -14.56
N CYS A 230 -9.04 10.37 -15.52
CA CYS A 230 -8.10 11.50 -15.51
C CYS A 230 -8.55 12.67 -16.40
N ILE A 231 -9.65 12.51 -17.16
CA ILE A 231 -10.20 13.56 -18.02
C ILE A 231 -11.70 13.65 -17.82
N THR A 232 -12.26 14.85 -17.96
CA THR A 232 -13.71 15.03 -18.05
C THR A 232 -14.30 14.27 -19.24
N ALA A 233 -15.60 13.94 -19.16
CA ALA A 233 -16.25 12.91 -19.98
C ALA A 233 -15.98 12.98 -21.50
N THR A 234 -15.97 14.17 -22.11
CA THR A 234 -15.78 14.34 -23.57
C THR A 234 -14.33 14.64 -23.97
N GLY A 235 -13.46 14.98 -23.03
CA GLY A 235 -12.08 15.35 -23.32
C GLY A 235 -11.21 14.16 -23.74
N LYS A 236 -10.16 14.46 -24.52
CA LYS A 236 -9.07 13.54 -24.90
C LYS A 236 -7.69 13.99 -24.42
N ILE A 237 -7.58 15.23 -23.91
CA ILE A 237 -6.31 15.83 -23.49
C ILE A 237 -6.24 15.82 -21.96
N ILE A 238 -5.22 15.15 -21.42
CA ILE A 238 -4.87 15.15 -20.00
C ILE A 238 -4.15 16.48 -19.72
N ARG A 239 -4.71 17.28 -18.82
CA ARG A 239 -4.13 18.57 -18.40
C ARG A 239 -3.70 18.60 -16.93
N ASN A 240 -4.16 17.61 -16.17
CA ASN A 240 -4.04 17.50 -14.72
C ASN A 240 -2.85 16.61 -14.35
N PHE A 241 -1.68 16.93 -14.90
CA PHE A 241 -0.45 16.21 -14.62
C PHE A 241 0.62 17.16 -14.09
N GLU A 242 1.42 16.63 -13.16
CA GLU A 242 2.67 17.21 -12.70
C GLU A 242 3.81 16.58 -13.50
N GLU A 243 4.88 17.33 -13.72
CA GLU A 243 6.09 16.81 -14.37
C GLU A 243 7.33 17.36 -13.67
N GLY A 244 8.41 16.60 -13.74
CA GLY A 244 9.71 16.99 -13.22
C GLY A 244 10.77 15.97 -13.56
N ARG A 245 11.86 15.99 -12.80
CA ARG A 245 12.95 15.02 -12.93
C ARG A 245 13.11 14.17 -11.68
N ILE A 246 13.66 12.98 -11.85
CA ILE A 246 14.11 12.13 -10.77
C ILE A 246 15.62 11.98 -10.81
N ARG A 247 16.21 11.84 -9.62
CA ARG A 247 17.58 11.37 -9.43
C ARG A 247 17.57 10.21 -8.46
N VAL A 248 18.38 9.21 -8.76
CA VAL A 248 18.61 8.08 -7.86
C VAL A 248 19.90 8.35 -7.11
N GLU A 249 19.80 8.45 -5.79
CA GLU A 249 20.92 8.73 -4.89
C GLU A 249 20.85 7.71 -3.75
N ASP A 250 21.84 6.82 -3.62
CA ASP A 250 21.99 5.87 -2.51
C ASP A 250 20.72 5.09 -2.10
N GLY A 251 19.97 4.56 -3.09
CA GLY A 251 18.73 3.80 -2.84
C GLY A 251 17.51 4.67 -2.50
N THR A 252 17.62 5.98 -2.70
CA THR A 252 16.52 6.94 -2.58
C THR A 252 16.22 7.60 -3.92
N LEU A 253 14.96 7.99 -4.11
CA LEU A 253 14.48 8.79 -5.23
C LEU A 253 14.30 10.22 -4.78
N ARG A 254 15.01 11.13 -5.44
CA ARG A 254 14.84 12.57 -5.29
C ARG A 254 14.01 13.10 -6.45
N PHE A 255 12.93 13.79 -6.12
CA PHE A 255 12.04 14.41 -7.11
C PHE A 255 12.36 15.90 -7.25
N GLU A 256 12.59 16.36 -8.47
CA GLU A 256 12.85 17.74 -8.84
C GLU A 256 11.64 18.26 -9.66
N PRO A 257 10.57 18.74 -9.00
CA PRO A 257 9.35 19.15 -9.68
C PRO A 257 9.59 20.38 -10.56
N GLU A 258 9.17 20.31 -11.83
CA GLU A 258 9.27 21.43 -12.78
C GLU A 258 7.90 22.07 -13.10
N ARG A 259 6.81 21.35 -12.83
CA ARG A 259 5.43 21.81 -12.92
C ARG A 259 4.60 21.12 -11.86
N VAL A 260 4.09 21.91 -10.93
CA VAL A 260 3.22 21.45 -9.85
C VAL A 260 1.80 21.95 -10.11
N VAL A 261 0.82 21.07 -9.99
CA VAL A 261 -0.60 21.38 -10.24
C VAL A 261 -1.41 21.29 -8.95
N TYR A 262 -1.01 20.43 -8.02
CA TYR A 262 -1.75 20.20 -6.78
C TYR A 262 -1.10 20.91 -5.58
N ALA A 263 -1.93 21.50 -4.73
CA ALA A 263 -1.47 22.14 -3.50
C ALA A 263 -0.83 21.11 -2.56
N GLY A 264 0.31 21.47 -1.94
CA GLY A 264 1.03 20.61 -1.00
C GLY A 264 1.98 19.58 -1.62
N THR A 265 1.89 19.35 -2.94
CA THR A 265 2.82 18.47 -3.67
C THR A 265 4.29 18.86 -3.46
N GLU A 266 4.58 20.15 -3.50
CA GLU A 266 5.96 20.64 -3.47
C GLU A 266 6.68 20.30 -2.16
N ALA A 267 5.95 20.23 -1.04
CA ALA A 267 6.52 19.85 0.25
C ALA A 267 6.84 18.35 0.32
N ALA A 268 6.02 17.50 -0.31
CA ALA A 268 6.18 16.04 -0.28
C ALA A 268 7.39 15.55 -1.10
N TYR A 269 7.79 16.29 -2.13
CA TYR A 269 8.86 15.89 -3.06
C TYR A 269 10.23 16.52 -2.78
N ARG A 270 10.36 17.37 -1.76
CA ARG A 270 11.63 18.02 -1.40
C ARG A 270 12.62 17.10 -0.69
N GLN A 271 12.16 15.98 -0.12
CA GLN A 271 13.00 15.04 0.59
C GLN A 271 13.26 13.80 -0.27
N PRO A 272 14.48 13.23 -0.25
CA PRO A 272 14.73 11.93 -0.86
C PRO A 272 13.82 10.87 -0.26
N VAL A 273 13.19 10.07 -1.12
CA VAL A 273 12.23 9.03 -0.73
C VAL A 273 12.91 7.67 -0.92
N PRO A 274 13.12 6.87 0.15
CA PRO A 274 13.55 5.49 -0.01
C PRO A 274 12.60 4.74 -0.96
N TYR A 275 13.12 3.86 -1.80
CA TYR A 275 12.27 3.07 -2.67
C TYR A 275 12.77 1.64 -2.77
N THR A 276 11.84 0.72 -3.03
CA THR A 276 12.14 -0.68 -3.33
C THR A 276 11.55 -0.99 -4.70
N LEU A 277 12.40 -1.48 -5.62
CA LEU A 277 12.00 -1.93 -6.94
C LEU A 277 12.27 -3.44 -7.05
N ASP A 278 11.20 -4.22 -7.26
CA ASP A 278 11.25 -5.67 -7.46
C ASP A 278 10.45 -6.04 -8.70
N GLY A 279 11.13 -6.10 -9.85
CA GLY A 279 10.53 -6.34 -11.17
C GLY A 279 9.48 -5.29 -11.54
N ASP A 280 8.21 -5.68 -11.47
CA ASP A 280 7.04 -4.83 -11.78
C ASP A 280 6.38 -4.27 -10.52
N VAL A 281 7.05 -4.31 -9.38
CA VAL A 281 6.58 -3.73 -8.12
C VAL A 281 7.51 -2.60 -7.69
N LEU A 282 6.93 -1.42 -7.45
CA LEU A 282 7.62 -0.24 -6.94
C LEU A 282 6.95 0.19 -5.65
N ALA A 283 7.67 0.13 -4.53
CA ALA A 283 7.21 0.64 -3.25
C ALA A 283 8.02 1.88 -2.84
N PHE A 284 7.32 2.85 -2.23
CA PHE A 284 7.96 4.04 -1.65
C PHE A 284 7.99 3.93 -0.13
N GLY A 285 9.07 4.43 0.46
CA GLY A 285 9.29 4.41 1.89
C GLY A 285 9.66 3.03 2.44
N GLU A 286 9.45 2.89 3.74
CA GLU A 286 9.71 1.65 4.48
C GLU A 286 8.54 0.66 4.35
N PRO A 287 8.81 -0.65 4.49
CA PRO A 287 7.75 -1.63 4.51
C PRO A 287 6.77 -1.40 5.66
N TYR A 288 5.49 -1.68 5.40
CA TYR A 288 4.46 -1.53 6.42
C TYR A 288 4.62 -2.55 7.56
N LEU A 289 5.01 -3.78 7.21
CA LEU A 289 5.36 -4.84 8.16
C LEU A 289 6.60 -5.59 7.67
N VAL A 290 7.36 -6.13 8.60
CA VAL A 290 8.44 -7.08 8.34
C VAL A 290 8.11 -8.42 8.98
N ARG A 291 8.67 -9.51 8.45
CA ARG A 291 8.45 -10.85 9.03
C ARG A 291 9.00 -10.86 10.45
N SER A 292 8.17 -11.30 11.39
CA SER A 292 8.55 -11.36 12.80
C SER A 292 9.42 -12.59 13.07
N VAL A 293 10.33 -12.44 14.03
CA VAL A 293 11.04 -13.57 14.64
C VAL A 293 10.11 -14.41 15.55
N VAL A 294 8.99 -13.83 15.98
CA VAL A 294 7.99 -14.52 16.81
C VAL A 294 7.22 -15.51 15.95
N THR A 295 7.31 -16.79 16.29
CA THR A 295 6.56 -17.86 15.61
C THR A 295 5.28 -18.25 16.35
N ASP A 296 5.29 -18.17 17.69
CA ASP A 296 4.13 -18.37 18.56
C ASP A 296 3.70 -17.03 19.17
N LEU A 297 2.69 -16.43 18.54
CA LEU A 297 2.18 -15.13 18.95
C LEU A 297 1.43 -15.20 20.30
N ASP A 298 0.78 -16.31 20.62
CA ASP A 298 0.06 -16.46 21.88
C ASP A 298 1.01 -16.58 23.07
N ALA A 299 2.11 -17.34 22.92
CA ALA A 299 3.18 -17.39 23.91
C ALA A 299 3.81 -16.00 24.13
N ALA A 300 4.10 -15.27 23.04
CA ALA A 300 4.69 -13.93 23.13
C ALA A 300 3.76 -12.92 23.84
N ILE A 301 2.45 -12.97 23.59
CA ILE A 301 1.45 -12.16 24.30
C ILE A 301 1.42 -12.52 25.78
N ALA A 302 1.34 -13.81 26.10
CA ALA A 302 1.29 -14.28 27.48
C ALA A 302 2.54 -13.87 28.27
N GLU A 303 3.72 -14.06 27.69
CA GLU A 303 5.00 -13.68 28.30
C GLU A 303 5.07 -12.17 28.55
N HIS A 304 4.72 -11.36 27.55
CA HIS A 304 4.72 -9.90 27.70
C HIS A 304 3.73 -9.45 28.80
N ASN A 305 2.51 -9.98 28.77
CA ASN A 305 1.44 -9.58 29.68
C ASN A 305 1.66 -10.11 31.11
N ALA A 306 2.50 -11.13 31.30
CA ALA A 306 2.88 -11.61 32.62
C ALA A 306 3.85 -10.66 33.36
N LYS A 307 4.52 -9.75 32.65
CA LYS A 307 5.48 -8.81 33.25
C LYS A 307 4.77 -7.86 34.22
N ARG A 308 5.03 -8.05 35.52
CA ARG A 308 4.50 -7.17 36.58
C ARG A 308 5.35 -5.91 36.72
N ARG A 309 4.70 -4.80 37.07
CA ARG A 309 5.45 -3.57 37.40
C ARG A 309 6.11 -3.71 38.78
N PRO A 310 7.31 -3.12 38.98
CA PRO A 310 7.69 -2.73 40.32
C PRO A 310 6.62 -1.77 40.87
N PRO A 311 6.29 -1.84 42.17
CA PRO A 311 5.36 -0.90 42.77
C PRO A 311 5.80 0.53 42.45
N ARG A 312 4.84 1.39 42.10
CA ARG A 312 5.15 2.82 41.90
C ARG A 312 5.84 3.32 43.16
N LYS A 313 6.97 4.01 43.00
CA LYS A 313 7.58 4.73 44.12
C LYS A 313 6.48 5.61 44.73
N PRO A 314 6.19 5.50 46.04
CA PRO A 314 5.20 6.35 46.65
C PRO A 314 5.56 7.81 46.41
N ILE A 315 4.55 8.65 46.19
CA ILE A 315 4.71 10.09 45.87
C ILE A 315 5.48 10.79 47.01
N PHE A 316 5.32 10.28 48.22
CA PHE A 316 6.07 10.65 49.38
C PHE A 316 7.03 9.50 49.71
N ASP A 317 8.31 9.80 49.84
CA ASP A 317 9.19 8.94 50.62
C ASP A 317 8.57 8.81 52.03
N PHE A 318 8.74 7.66 52.70
CA PHE A 318 8.20 7.43 54.05
C PHE A 318 8.41 8.72 54.86
N LEU A 319 7.32 9.35 55.31
CA LEU A 319 7.43 10.54 56.14
C LEU A 319 8.30 10.16 57.32
N ASP A 320 9.51 10.71 57.37
CA ASP A 320 10.34 10.70 58.56
C ASP A 320 9.63 11.67 59.52
N LEU A 321 8.54 11.18 60.12
CA LEU A 321 7.71 11.89 61.08
C LEU A 321 8.54 12.01 62.35
N ASP A 322 9.42 13.01 62.38
CA ASP A 322 9.98 13.49 63.63
C ASP A 322 8.89 14.30 64.33
N PHE A 323 8.24 13.67 65.30
CA PHE A 323 7.20 14.29 66.10
C PHE A 323 7.74 15.36 67.08
N HIS A 324 9.06 15.64 67.05
CA HIS A 324 9.74 16.60 67.92
C HIS A 324 9.22 16.51 69.36
N TRP A 325 9.25 15.29 69.92
CA TRP A 325 8.68 14.99 71.24
C TRP A 325 9.25 15.88 72.34
N ASP A 326 10.50 16.32 72.20
CA ASP A 326 11.15 17.27 73.11
C ASP A 326 10.43 18.63 73.15
N GLU A 327 9.97 19.13 72.01
CA GLU A 327 9.23 20.39 71.90
C GLU A 327 7.79 20.26 72.41
N VAL A 328 7.16 19.10 72.17
CA VAL A 328 5.86 18.75 72.76
C VAL A 328 5.95 18.67 74.28
N ALA A 329 7.05 18.12 74.82
CA ALA A 329 7.30 18.05 76.26
C ALA A 329 7.52 19.45 76.86
N ARG A 330 8.29 20.32 76.18
CA ARG A 330 8.50 21.72 76.57
C ARG A 330 7.19 22.48 76.69
N LEU A 331 6.33 22.40 75.67
CA LEU A 331 5.02 23.07 75.64
C LEU A 331 4.03 22.51 76.68
N ARG A 332 4.13 21.21 77.01
CA ARG A 332 3.34 20.60 78.09
C ARG A 332 3.80 21.02 79.48
N GLY A 333 5.11 21.23 79.67
CA GLY A 333 5.67 21.77 80.92
C GLY A 333 5.12 23.16 81.24
N ASP A 334 5.02 24.03 80.23
CA ASP A 334 4.49 25.40 80.38
C ASP A 334 2.98 25.48 80.72
N ILE A 335 2.23 24.39 80.54
CA ILE A 335 0.78 24.36 80.84
C ILE A 335 0.48 24.05 82.31
N LEU A 336 1.41 23.44 83.06
CA LEU A 336 1.18 23.06 84.46
C LEU A 336 1.65 24.12 85.48
N ASP A 337 2.39 25.14 85.03
CA ASP A 337 2.88 26.25 85.87
C ASP A 337 2.10 27.57 85.65
N ARG A 338 0.85 27.51 85.15
CA ARG A 338 -0.05 28.67 85.03
C ARG A 338 -1.32 28.56 85.86
#